data_AF-A0A376BUW7-F1
#
_entry.id   AF-A0A376BUW7-F1
#
_cell.length_a   1.000
_cell.length_b   1.000
_cell.length_c   1.000
_cell.angle_alpha   90.00
_cell.angle_beta   90.00
_cell.angle_gamma   90.00
#
_symmetry.space_group_name_H-M   'P 1'
#
loop_
_entity.id
_entity.type
_entity.pdbx_description
1 polymer ?
#
loop_
_entity_poly.entity_id
_entity_poly.type
_entity_poly.pdbx_seq_one_letter_code
_entity_poly.pdbx_strand_id
1 'polypeptide(L)'
;MSAKRISKIQEKAANKQVFLVEGTDDVAMWEKFFTLYQANWAVNWHIDYAGNKKQVVSILKMQTNWYGIIDTDEWQPEKIRELQTEISHLFTLPRYCAENYLIVPDEIWACLSPNEQAKIGDFAECERVLLRDLNQYVRHGALWFVINPLWEGLRSKGFKEDLLNIENAQNQQFIHDKLREWHDYLQPEKIEQAFANKLAEIQGKQPEILLKHHIHGKKFFENVICKQFNQWFGQQNETHIRRNLIRYMKQLPDDILPIFQEIGL
;
A
#
# COMPACT_ATOMS: atom_id res chain seq x y z
N MET A 1 22.35 1.44 8.36
CA MET A 1 21.65 2.47 7.56
C MET A 1 20.62 3.24 8.38
N SER A 2 19.81 2.56 9.20
CA SER A 2 18.74 3.17 9.99
C SER A 2 19.20 4.26 10.97
N ALA A 3 20.34 4.13 11.65
CA ALA A 3 20.84 5.15 12.60
C ALA A 3 21.07 6.53 11.96
N LYS A 4 21.64 6.58 10.74
CA LYS A 4 21.83 7.84 9.99
C LYS A 4 20.48 8.44 9.56
N ARG A 5 19.49 7.60 9.25
CA ARG A 5 18.14 8.06 8.90
C ARG A 5 17.41 8.61 10.13
N ILE A 6 17.47 7.92 11.26
CA ILE A 6 16.90 8.34 12.54
C ILE A 6 17.44 9.72 12.93
N SER A 7 18.76 9.90 12.93
CA SER A 7 19.37 11.19 13.30
C SER A 7 18.89 12.35 12.42
N LYS A 8 18.76 12.14 11.10
CA LYS A 8 18.21 13.16 10.19
C LYS A 8 16.74 13.48 10.45
N ILE A 9 15.93 12.48 10.79
CA ILE A 9 14.52 12.69 11.12
C ILE A 9 14.40 13.44 12.45
N GLN A 10 15.18 13.07 13.46
CA GLN A 10 15.24 13.75 14.75
C GLN A 10 15.62 15.23 14.61
N GLU A 11 16.64 15.52 13.81
CA GLU A 11 17.07 16.90 13.54
C GLU A 11 15.94 17.75 12.94
N LYS A 12 15.18 17.19 11.99
CA LYS A 12 14.03 17.88 11.38
C LYS A 12 12.83 18.00 12.31
N ALA A 13 12.54 16.94 13.05
CA ALA A 13 11.40 16.89 13.96
C ALA A 13 11.61 17.81 15.18
N ALA A 14 12.86 18.03 15.58
CA ALA A 14 13.22 18.74 16.80
C ALA A 14 12.49 18.15 18.03
N ASN A 15 11.51 18.87 18.57
CA ASN A 15 10.72 18.45 19.74
C ASN A 15 9.34 17.88 19.38
N LYS A 16 9.07 17.63 18.09
CA LYS A 16 7.78 17.13 17.61
C LYS A 16 7.70 15.60 17.68
N GLN A 17 6.47 15.10 17.80
CA GLN A 17 6.14 13.69 17.65
C GLN A 17 6.33 13.26 16.19
N VAL A 18 6.91 12.09 15.95
CA VAL A 18 7.21 11.62 14.59
C VAL A 18 6.19 10.60 14.12
N PHE A 19 5.67 10.79 12.90
CA PHE A 19 4.86 9.81 12.18
C PHE A 19 5.61 9.38 10.90
N LEU A 20 5.94 8.10 10.83
CA LEU A 20 6.82 7.53 9.82
C LEU A 20 6.03 6.78 8.74
N VAL A 21 6.26 7.13 7.48
CA VAL A 21 5.66 6.47 6.31
C VAL A 21 6.72 5.74 5.48
N GLU A 22 6.33 4.95 4.49
CA GLU A 22 7.29 4.16 3.70
C GLU A 22 8.13 5.02 2.75
N GLY A 23 7.46 5.74 1.85
CA GLY A 23 8.07 6.45 0.74
C GLY A 23 7.93 7.97 0.81
N THR A 24 8.65 8.66 -0.07
CA THR A 24 8.56 10.12 -0.19
C THR A 24 7.20 10.60 -0.68
N ASP A 25 6.54 9.81 -1.54
CA ASP A 25 5.23 10.17 -2.10
C ASP A 25 4.12 10.07 -1.05
N ASP A 26 4.27 9.20 -0.05
CA ASP A 26 3.29 9.00 1.02
C ASP A 26 3.27 10.16 2.00
N VAL A 27 4.39 10.89 2.14
CA VAL A 27 4.49 12.05 3.05
C VAL A 27 3.43 13.09 2.72
N ALA A 28 3.30 13.45 1.44
CA ALA A 28 2.33 14.47 1.01
C ALA A 28 0.87 14.03 1.26
N MET A 29 0.57 12.74 1.10
CA MET A 29 -0.75 12.18 1.38
C MET A 29 -1.07 12.25 2.88
N TRP A 30 -0.11 11.87 3.73
CA TRP A 30 -0.30 11.93 5.17
C TRP A 30 -0.34 13.35 5.71
N GLU A 31 0.50 14.27 5.20
CA GLU A 31 0.39 15.71 5.51
C GLU A 31 -1.01 16.23 5.18
N LYS A 32 -1.60 15.78 4.06
CA LYS A 32 -2.96 16.15 3.68
C LYS A 32 -3.99 15.57 4.66
N PHE A 33 -3.90 14.29 5.02
CA PHE A 33 -4.82 13.68 6.00
C PHE A 33 -4.75 14.37 7.35
N PHE A 34 -3.55 14.61 7.88
CA PHE A 34 -3.35 15.35 9.12
C PHE A 34 -3.95 16.76 9.03
N THR A 35 -3.78 17.45 7.89
CA THR A 35 -4.36 18.79 7.69
C THR A 35 -5.89 18.79 7.66
N LEU A 36 -6.49 17.77 7.05
CA LEU A 36 -7.95 17.60 7.00
C LEU A 36 -8.54 17.25 8.38
N TYR A 37 -7.79 16.53 9.20
CA TYR A 37 -8.19 16.19 10.56
C TYR A 37 -7.99 17.36 11.54
N GLN A 38 -6.80 17.96 11.55
CA GLN A 38 -6.44 19.07 12.43
C GLN A 38 -5.49 20.04 11.72
N ALA A 39 -5.99 21.23 11.34
CA ALA A 39 -5.23 22.19 10.52
C ALA A 39 -3.85 22.62 11.09
N ASN A 40 -3.67 22.63 12.41
CA ASN A 40 -2.43 23.02 13.08
C ASN A 40 -1.58 21.83 13.58
N TRP A 41 -1.78 20.62 13.05
CA TRP A 41 -1.05 19.41 13.43
C TRP A 41 0.48 19.59 13.45
N ALA A 42 1.00 20.35 12.49
CA ALA A 42 2.44 20.53 12.28
C ALA A 42 3.15 21.27 13.43
N VAL A 43 2.41 21.80 14.41
CA VAL A 43 2.98 22.34 15.66
C VAL A 43 3.59 21.21 16.49
N ASN A 44 2.87 20.09 16.62
CA ASN A 44 3.22 19.00 17.51
C ASN A 44 3.77 17.78 16.77
N TRP A 45 3.55 17.69 15.46
CA TRP A 45 3.85 16.50 14.66
C TRP A 45 4.79 16.79 13.49
N HIS A 46 5.63 15.81 13.19
CA HIS A 46 6.52 15.76 12.03
C HIS A 46 6.30 14.46 11.27
N ILE A 47 6.03 14.56 9.97
CA ILE A 47 5.86 13.41 9.09
C ILE A 47 7.13 13.24 8.26
N ASP A 48 7.71 12.05 8.23
CA ASP A 48 8.86 11.73 7.38
C ASP A 48 8.78 10.30 6.87
N TYR A 49 9.64 9.96 5.91
CA TYR A 49 9.66 8.63 5.29
C TYR A 49 10.78 7.73 5.84
N ALA A 50 10.63 6.41 5.75
CA ALA A 50 11.69 5.47 6.13
C ALA A 50 12.57 5.03 4.95
N GLY A 51 11.96 4.99 3.75
CA GLY A 51 12.54 4.52 2.50
C GLY A 51 11.88 3.23 1.99
N ASN A 52 11.39 2.36 2.89
CA ASN A 52 10.56 1.19 2.58
C ASN A 52 9.96 0.60 3.87
N LYS A 53 8.99 -0.30 3.72
CA LYS A 53 8.36 -1.10 4.79
C LYS A 53 9.33 -1.68 5.82
N LYS A 54 10.41 -2.34 5.38
CA LYS A 54 11.41 -2.95 6.27
C LYS A 54 12.13 -1.90 7.10
N GLN A 55 12.40 -0.73 6.54
CA GLN A 55 13.02 0.38 7.27
C GLN A 55 12.07 0.99 8.30
N VAL A 56 10.77 1.13 8.01
CA VAL A 56 9.76 1.58 8.99
C VAL A 56 9.84 0.70 10.23
N VAL A 57 9.68 -0.62 10.06
CA VAL A 57 9.76 -1.59 11.14
C VAL A 57 11.09 -1.50 11.90
N SER A 58 12.22 -1.44 11.18
CA SER A 58 13.53 -1.36 11.84
C SER A 58 13.67 -0.10 12.71
N ILE A 59 13.19 1.04 12.22
CA ILE A 59 13.28 2.33 12.91
C ILE A 59 12.37 2.32 14.14
N LEU A 60 11.14 1.83 14.01
CA LEU A 60 10.18 1.79 15.12
C LEU A 60 10.60 0.84 16.25
N LYS A 61 11.34 -0.24 15.95
CA LYS A 61 11.97 -1.08 17.00
C LYS A 61 13.03 -0.32 17.80
N MET A 62 13.68 0.67 17.21
CA MET A 62 14.69 1.51 17.86
C MET A 62 14.10 2.78 18.49
N GLN A 63 12.97 3.28 17.99
CA GLN A 63 12.32 4.51 18.43
C GLN A 63 10.91 4.18 18.91
N THR A 64 10.80 3.82 20.19
CA THR A 64 9.54 3.36 20.80
C THR A 64 8.52 4.45 21.04
N ASN A 65 8.92 5.72 20.88
CA ASN A 65 8.06 6.88 21.01
C ASN A 65 7.71 7.49 19.65
N TRP A 66 7.95 6.81 18.52
CA TRP A 66 7.51 7.26 17.19
C TRP A 66 6.32 6.43 16.76
N TYR A 67 5.50 6.94 15.86
CA TYR A 67 4.46 6.16 15.20
C TYR A 67 4.86 5.88 13.76
N GLY A 68 4.32 4.83 13.16
CA GLY A 68 4.45 4.67 11.72
C GLY A 68 3.39 3.77 11.12
N ILE A 69 3.31 3.83 9.80
CA ILE A 69 2.31 3.12 9.02
C ILE A 69 2.91 2.49 7.77
N ILE A 70 2.40 1.33 7.41
CA ILE A 70 2.81 0.54 6.25
C ILE A 70 1.61 0.08 5.41
N ASP A 71 1.87 -0.20 4.13
CA ASP A 71 0.90 -0.78 3.22
C ASP A 71 0.60 -2.25 3.56
N THR A 72 -0.57 -2.75 3.19
CA THR A 72 -0.99 -4.15 3.42
C THR A 72 -0.67 -5.08 2.24
N ASP A 73 0.05 -4.58 1.24
CA ASP A 73 0.19 -5.20 -0.07
C ASP A 73 1.24 -6.33 -0.17
N GLU A 74 2.30 -6.26 0.62
CA GLU A 74 3.44 -7.19 0.55
C GLU A 74 3.38 -8.35 1.56
N TRP A 75 2.95 -8.08 2.79
CA TRP A 75 3.10 -9.03 3.90
C TRP A 75 1.81 -9.77 4.20
N GLN A 76 1.96 -11.04 4.58
CA GLN A 76 0.82 -11.84 5.01
C GLN A 76 0.18 -11.27 6.29
N PRO A 77 -1.15 -11.42 6.46
CA PRO A 77 -1.86 -10.93 7.65
C PRO A 77 -1.26 -11.45 8.97
N GLU A 78 -0.73 -12.67 8.99
CA GLU A 78 -0.05 -13.26 10.16
C GLU A 78 1.20 -12.46 10.51
N LYS A 79 2.02 -12.12 9.50
CA LYS A 79 3.25 -11.36 9.72
C LYS A 79 2.95 -9.94 10.19
N ILE A 80 1.93 -9.32 9.64
CA ILE A 80 1.45 -8.00 10.07
C ILE A 80 1.03 -8.06 11.54
N ARG A 81 0.19 -9.04 11.92
CA ARG A 81 -0.27 -9.22 13.30
C ARG A 81 0.88 -9.44 14.29
N GLU A 82 1.87 -10.27 13.93
CA GLU A 82 3.09 -10.45 14.73
C GLU A 82 3.82 -9.12 14.95
N LEU A 83 4.00 -8.33 13.89
CA LEU A 83 4.72 -7.06 13.97
C LEU A 83 3.95 -6.01 14.77
N GLN A 84 2.63 -5.93 14.66
CA GLN A 84 1.81 -5.01 15.45
C GLN A 84 1.74 -5.42 16.92
N THR A 85 1.85 -6.71 17.21
CA THR A 85 1.98 -7.20 18.60
C THR A 85 3.35 -6.83 19.19
N GLU A 86 4.42 -6.91 18.38
CA GLU A 86 5.78 -6.54 18.80
C GLU A 86 5.97 -5.02 18.90
N ILE A 87 5.31 -4.26 18.02
CA ILE A 87 5.46 -2.82 17.83
C ILE A 87 4.08 -2.18 17.89
N SER A 88 3.62 -1.85 19.10
CA SER A 88 2.27 -1.31 19.33
C SER A 88 1.98 0.03 18.65
N HIS A 89 3.03 0.75 18.25
CA HIS A 89 2.96 2.01 17.50
C HIS A 89 3.14 1.86 15.99
N LEU A 90 3.03 0.63 15.47
CA LEU A 90 2.99 0.32 14.04
C LEU A 90 1.55 0.09 13.58
N PHE A 91 1.11 0.90 12.64
CA PHE A 91 -0.18 0.77 11.97
C PHE A 91 -0.03 0.16 10.58
N THR A 92 -1.14 -0.33 10.05
CA THR A 92 -1.27 -0.66 8.63
C THR A 92 -2.33 0.19 7.99
N LEU A 93 -2.19 0.49 6.70
CA LEU A 93 -3.26 1.14 5.96
C LEU A 93 -4.55 0.30 6.01
N PRO A 94 -5.71 0.94 6.22
CA PRO A 94 -7.02 0.29 6.10
C PRO A 94 -7.28 -0.22 4.67
N ARG A 95 -6.69 0.45 3.69
CA ARG A 95 -6.75 0.09 2.26
C ARG A 95 -5.51 -0.68 1.85
N TYR A 96 -5.58 -1.29 0.67
CA TYR A 96 -4.52 -2.17 0.17
C TYR A 96 -3.14 -1.49 0.11
N CYS A 97 -3.05 -0.33 -0.52
CA CYS A 97 -1.89 0.57 -0.50
C CYS A 97 -2.32 2.05 -0.59
N ALA A 98 -1.38 2.98 -0.52
CA ALA A 98 -1.63 4.42 -0.61
C ALA A 98 -2.42 4.82 -1.87
N GLU A 99 -2.12 4.22 -3.04
CA GLU A 99 -2.84 4.53 -4.29
C GLU A 99 -4.32 4.17 -4.23
N ASN A 100 -4.76 3.28 -3.33
CA ASN A 100 -6.17 2.95 -3.18
C ASN A 100 -7.03 4.12 -2.63
N TYR A 101 -6.43 5.22 -2.17
CA TYR A 101 -7.10 6.48 -1.86
C TYR A 101 -7.28 7.41 -3.08
N LEU A 102 -6.72 7.03 -4.23
CA LEU A 102 -6.66 7.87 -5.43
C LEU A 102 -7.30 7.20 -6.65
N ILE A 103 -8.06 6.12 -6.44
CA ILE A 103 -8.70 5.34 -7.51
C ILE A 103 -10.21 5.17 -7.34
N VAL A 104 -10.79 5.66 -6.23
CA VAL A 104 -12.24 5.55 -5.99
C VAL A 104 -12.97 6.71 -6.71
N PRO A 105 -13.94 6.44 -7.62
CA PRO A 105 -14.50 7.47 -8.48
C PRO A 105 -15.14 8.66 -7.77
N ASP A 106 -15.86 8.44 -6.68
CA ASP A 106 -16.51 9.48 -5.88
C ASP A 106 -15.49 10.37 -5.16
N GLU A 107 -14.45 9.76 -4.57
CA GLU A 107 -13.33 10.46 -3.94
C GLU A 107 -12.55 11.29 -4.98
N ILE A 108 -12.31 10.73 -6.17
CA ILE A 108 -11.69 11.47 -7.28
C ILE A 108 -12.57 12.63 -7.72
N TRP A 109 -13.87 12.38 -7.93
CA TRP A 109 -14.81 13.39 -8.40
C TRP A 109 -14.89 14.58 -7.45
N ALA A 110 -14.86 14.33 -6.15
CA ALA A 110 -14.83 15.36 -5.11
C ALA A 110 -13.58 16.24 -5.16
N CYS A 111 -12.46 15.72 -5.68
CA CYS A 111 -11.20 16.45 -5.85
C CYS A 111 -11.17 17.33 -7.11
N LEU A 112 -12.04 17.10 -8.09
CA LEU A 112 -12.07 17.87 -9.33
C LEU A 112 -12.66 19.27 -9.14
N SER A 113 -12.12 20.24 -9.87
CA SER A 113 -12.69 21.58 -9.99
C SER A 113 -13.95 21.58 -10.86
N PRO A 114 -14.83 22.59 -10.76
CA PRO A 114 -16.02 22.67 -11.62
C PRO A 114 -15.70 22.64 -13.12
N ASN A 115 -14.56 23.21 -13.53
CA ASN A 115 -14.11 23.20 -14.92
C ASN A 115 -13.66 21.80 -15.38
N GLU A 116 -13.05 21.01 -14.50
CA GLU A 116 -12.68 19.62 -14.79
C GLU A 116 -13.91 18.73 -14.83
N GLN A 117 -14.83 18.88 -13.88
CA GLN A 117 -16.11 18.17 -13.87
C GLN A 117 -16.91 18.44 -15.16
N ALA A 118 -16.98 19.70 -15.62
CA ALA A 118 -17.66 20.07 -16.86
C ALA A 118 -17.06 19.43 -18.12
N LYS A 119 -15.75 19.12 -18.14
CA LYS A 119 -15.12 18.39 -19.26
C LYS A 119 -15.49 16.91 -19.31
N ILE A 120 -15.84 16.33 -18.17
CA ILE A 120 -16.29 14.93 -18.07
C ILE A 120 -17.80 14.85 -18.33
N GLY A 121 -18.55 15.84 -17.85
CA GLY A 121 -20.01 15.89 -17.92
C GLY A 121 -20.61 15.81 -16.53
N ASP A 122 -20.78 14.59 -16.02
CA ASP A 122 -21.31 14.34 -14.69
C ASP A 122 -20.57 13.18 -13.98
N PHE A 123 -20.96 12.91 -12.74
CA PHE A 123 -20.37 11.83 -11.94
C PHE A 123 -20.65 10.44 -12.54
N ALA A 124 -21.84 10.21 -13.10
CA ALA A 124 -22.20 8.92 -13.67
C ALA A 124 -21.29 8.56 -14.87
N GLU A 125 -20.95 9.54 -15.70
CA GLU A 125 -19.99 9.36 -16.79
C GLU A 125 -18.56 9.11 -16.27
N CYS A 126 -18.14 9.85 -15.24
CA CYS A 126 -16.84 9.62 -14.58
C CYS A 126 -16.74 8.17 -14.08
N GLU A 127 -17.72 7.73 -13.30
CA GLU A 127 -17.78 6.38 -12.73
C GLU A 127 -17.81 5.32 -13.82
N ARG A 128 -18.71 5.45 -14.81
CA ARG A 128 -18.84 4.50 -15.92
C ARG A 128 -17.52 4.33 -16.68
N VAL A 129 -16.80 5.42 -16.93
CA VAL A 129 -15.53 5.38 -17.68
C VAL A 129 -14.41 4.76 -16.84
N LEU A 130 -14.27 5.15 -15.57
CA LEU A 130 -13.23 4.61 -14.69
C LEU A 130 -13.46 3.13 -14.35
N LEU A 131 -14.71 2.68 -14.26
CA LEU A 131 -15.06 1.31 -13.92
C LEU A 131 -15.24 0.39 -15.13
N ARG A 132 -15.15 0.91 -16.37
CA ARG A 132 -15.45 0.16 -17.60
C ARG A 132 -14.77 -1.22 -17.65
N ASP A 133 -13.49 -1.26 -17.29
CA ASP A 133 -12.66 -2.45 -17.39
C ASP A 133 -12.39 -3.08 -16.02
N LEU A 134 -13.17 -2.75 -14.97
CA LEU A 134 -12.90 -3.14 -13.58
C LEU A 134 -12.68 -4.66 -13.41
N ASN A 135 -13.48 -5.49 -14.09
CA ASN A 135 -13.40 -6.95 -13.98
C ASN A 135 -12.02 -7.52 -14.33
N GLN A 136 -11.29 -6.91 -15.28
CA GLN A 136 -9.92 -7.35 -15.61
C GLN A 136 -8.95 -7.09 -14.45
N TYR A 137 -9.16 -5.97 -13.73
CA TYR A 137 -8.37 -5.62 -12.56
C TYR A 137 -8.77 -6.44 -11.33
N VAL A 138 -10.03 -6.87 -11.22
CA VAL A 138 -10.46 -7.84 -10.19
C VAL A 138 -9.70 -9.15 -10.38
N ARG A 139 -9.65 -9.66 -11.62
CA ARG A 139 -8.90 -10.89 -11.94
C ARG A 139 -7.41 -10.72 -11.67
N HIS A 140 -6.82 -9.60 -12.09
CA HIS A 140 -5.41 -9.28 -11.82
C HIS A 140 -5.13 -9.18 -10.31
N GLY A 141 -5.99 -8.50 -9.55
CA GLY A 141 -5.91 -8.38 -8.11
C GLY A 141 -5.93 -9.75 -7.44
N ALA A 142 -6.93 -10.59 -7.73
CA ALA A 142 -7.00 -11.96 -7.20
C ALA A 142 -5.72 -12.76 -7.46
N LEU A 143 -5.14 -12.67 -8.67
CA LEU A 143 -3.88 -13.35 -8.98
C LEU A 143 -2.73 -12.79 -8.16
N TRP A 144 -2.63 -11.45 -8.07
CA TRP A 144 -1.59 -10.78 -7.30
C TRP A 144 -1.63 -11.16 -5.81
N PHE A 145 -2.82 -11.19 -5.19
CA PHE A 145 -3.00 -11.62 -3.80
C PHE A 145 -2.54 -13.04 -3.52
N VAL A 146 -2.62 -13.94 -4.52
CA VAL A 146 -2.21 -15.34 -4.38
C VAL A 146 -0.72 -15.50 -4.66
N ILE A 147 -0.19 -14.80 -5.67
CA ILE A 147 1.19 -14.96 -6.13
C ILE A 147 2.19 -14.17 -5.29
N ASN A 148 1.89 -12.90 -4.96
CA ASN A 148 2.82 -12.02 -4.25
C ASN A 148 3.37 -12.65 -2.94
N PRO A 149 2.54 -13.32 -2.12
CA PRO A 149 3.03 -13.98 -0.89
C PRO A 149 3.98 -15.15 -1.11
N LEU A 150 3.94 -15.78 -2.30
CA LEU A 150 4.76 -16.96 -2.58
C LEU A 150 6.24 -16.63 -2.48
N TRP A 151 6.66 -15.40 -2.80
CA TRP A 151 8.05 -15.00 -2.72
C TRP A 151 8.60 -15.05 -1.28
N GLU A 152 7.95 -14.36 -0.33
CA GLU A 152 8.42 -14.36 1.06
C GLU A 152 8.23 -15.74 1.71
N GLY A 153 7.17 -16.48 1.35
CA GLY A 153 7.02 -17.86 1.80
C GLY A 153 8.14 -18.77 1.26
N LEU A 154 8.55 -18.62 0.01
CA LEU A 154 9.66 -19.35 -0.58
C LEU A 154 11.00 -18.99 0.11
N ARG A 155 11.23 -17.71 0.41
CA ARG A 155 12.40 -17.26 1.19
C ARG A 155 12.41 -17.81 2.61
N SER A 156 11.27 -17.89 3.28
CA SER A 156 11.16 -18.52 4.61
C SER A 156 11.53 -20.00 4.61
N LYS A 157 11.46 -20.65 3.44
CA LYS A 157 11.89 -22.04 3.20
C LYS A 157 13.38 -22.14 2.81
N GLY A 158 14.14 -21.05 2.96
CA GLY A 158 15.58 -20.99 2.71
C GLY A 158 15.96 -20.88 1.23
N PHE A 159 15.02 -20.50 0.36
CA PHE A 159 15.30 -20.36 -1.06
C PHE A 159 16.37 -19.30 -1.35
N LYS A 160 17.52 -19.75 -1.87
CA LYS A 160 18.79 -19.01 -2.02
C LYS A 160 19.60 -18.92 -0.73
N GLU A 161 19.01 -18.58 0.41
CA GLU A 161 19.77 -18.39 1.65
C GLU A 161 20.43 -19.69 2.17
N ASP A 162 19.71 -20.82 2.16
CA ASP A 162 20.27 -22.10 2.63
C ASP A 162 21.40 -22.63 1.74
N LEU A 163 21.42 -22.21 0.46
CA LEU A 163 22.45 -22.57 -0.51
C LEU A 163 23.77 -21.81 -0.30
N LEU A 164 23.76 -20.75 0.52
CA LEU A 164 24.98 -20.04 0.88
C LEU A 164 25.84 -20.83 1.89
N ASN A 165 25.26 -21.81 2.58
CA ASN A 165 26.00 -22.69 3.46
C ASN A 165 26.74 -23.77 2.62
N ILE A 166 28.07 -23.76 2.70
CA ILE A 166 28.93 -24.68 1.95
C ILE A 166 28.66 -26.14 2.36
N GLU A 167 28.33 -26.42 3.63
CA GLU A 167 28.03 -27.78 4.10
C GLU A 167 26.76 -28.32 3.45
N ASN A 168 25.71 -27.50 3.35
CA ASN A 168 24.48 -27.83 2.64
C ASN A 168 24.76 -28.15 1.17
N ALA A 169 25.67 -27.41 0.53
CA ALA A 169 26.05 -27.63 -0.86
C ALA A 169 26.82 -28.94 -1.11
N GLN A 170 27.41 -29.56 -0.08
CA GLN A 170 28.04 -30.87 -0.18
C GLN A 170 27.08 -32.04 0.12
N ASN A 171 25.86 -31.75 0.59
CA ASN A 171 24.90 -32.75 1.00
C ASN A 171 23.83 -32.98 -0.08
N GLN A 172 23.99 -34.04 -0.87
CA GLN A 172 23.09 -34.38 -1.96
C GLN A 172 21.64 -34.61 -1.49
N GLN A 173 21.45 -35.23 -0.33
CA GLN A 173 20.12 -35.49 0.21
C GLN A 173 19.42 -34.19 0.60
N PHE A 174 20.15 -33.29 1.26
CA PHE A 174 19.64 -31.96 1.61
C PHE A 174 19.20 -31.16 0.37
N ILE A 175 20.03 -31.15 -0.69
CA ILE A 175 19.70 -30.47 -1.95
C ILE A 175 18.41 -31.03 -2.54
N HIS A 176 18.28 -32.36 -2.62
CA HIS A 176 17.10 -33.03 -3.14
C HIS A 176 15.84 -32.68 -2.34
N ASP A 177 15.93 -32.74 -1.01
CA ASP A 177 14.80 -32.45 -0.12
C ASP A 177 14.37 -30.97 -0.23
N LYS A 178 15.30 -30.03 -0.35
CA LYS A 178 14.99 -28.61 -0.56
C LYS A 178 14.35 -28.33 -1.91
N LEU A 179 14.86 -28.93 -2.98
CA LEU A 179 14.25 -28.80 -4.31
C LEU A 179 12.84 -29.37 -4.32
N ARG A 180 12.61 -30.51 -3.64
CA ARG A 180 11.26 -31.07 -3.47
C ARG A 180 10.36 -30.15 -2.65
N GLU A 181 10.86 -29.59 -1.53
CA GLU A 181 10.10 -28.65 -0.71
C GLU A 181 9.63 -27.43 -1.53
N TRP A 182 10.52 -26.83 -2.31
CA TRP A 182 10.18 -25.68 -3.16
C TRP A 182 9.24 -26.07 -4.30
N HIS A 183 9.45 -27.23 -4.92
CA HIS A 183 8.55 -27.76 -5.95
C HIS A 183 7.14 -27.97 -5.40
N ASP A 184 7.01 -28.63 -4.24
CA ASP A 184 5.73 -28.92 -3.60
C ASP A 184 4.99 -27.66 -3.14
N TYR A 185 5.74 -26.63 -2.77
CA TYR A 185 5.22 -25.31 -2.41
C TYR A 185 4.70 -24.53 -3.63
N LEU A 186 5.36 -24.66 -4.78
CA LEU A 186 5.00 -23.95 -6.02
C LEU A 186 4.17 -24.80 -6.99
N GLN A 187 3.47 -25.82 -6.51
CA GLN A 187 2.64 -26.69 -7.35
C GLN A 187 1.56 -25.87 -8.08
N PRO A 188 1.53 -25.89 -9.44
CA PRO A 188 0.60 -25.09 -10.23
C PRO A 188 -0.87 -25.31 -9.83
N GLU A 189 -1.28 -26.55 -9.61
CA GLU A 189 -2.67 -26.90 -9.32
C GLU A 189 -3.15 -26.29 -8.01
N LYS A 190 -2.28 -26.22 -6.99
CA LYS A 190 -2.60 -25.57 -5.71
C LYS A 190 -2.74 -24.06 -5.88
N ILE A 191 -1.85 -23.45 -6.65
CA ILE A 191 -1.86 -22.01 -6.92
C ILE A 191 -3.09 -21.64 -7.75
N GLU A 192 -3.41 -22.40 -8.79
CA GLU A 192 -4.60 -22.20 -9.63
C GLU A 192 -5.88 -22.34 -8.81
N GLN A 193 -5.96 -23.33 -7.92
CA GLN A 193 -7.10 -23.47 -7.02
C GLN A 193 -7.22 -22.30 -6.05
N ALA A 194 -6.11 -21.84 -5.45
CA ALA A 194 -6.10 -20.68 -4.57
C ALA A 194 -6.55 -19.40 -5.31
N PHE A 195 -6.09 -19.21 -6.55
CA PHE A 195 -6.52 -18.12 -7.42
C PHE A 195 -8.01 -18.21 -7.75
N ALA A 196 -8.52 -19.37 -8.14
CA ALA A 196 -9.94 -19.57 -8.43
C ALA A 196 -10.80 -19.27 -7.19
N ASN A 197 -10.38 -19.73 -6.01
CA ASN A 197 -11.05 -19.47 -4.75
C ASN A 197 -11.05 -17.95 -4.44
N LYS A 198 -9.90 -17.28 -4.56
CA LYS A 198 -9.80 -15.84 -4.30
C LYS A 198 -10.65 -15.04 -5.27
N LEU A 199 -10.66 -15.41 -6.55
CA LEU A 199 -11.49 -14.76 -7.56
C LEU A 199 -12.97 -14.92 -7.21
N ALA A 200 -13.42 -16.12 -6.87
CA ALA A 200 -14.80 -16.38 -6.47
C ALA A 200 -15.21 -15.61 -5.19
N GLU A 201 -14.28 -15.45 -4.23
CA GLU A 201 -14.50 -14.67 -3.00
C GLU A 201 -14.76 -13.18 -3.27
N ILE A 202 -14.01 -12.58 -4.20
CA ILE A 202 -14.09 -11.13 -4.45
C ILE A 202 -15.02 -10.77 -5.60
N GLN A 203 -15.31 -11.70 -6.50
CA GLN A 203 -16.17 -11.47 -7.64
C GLN A 203 -17.60 -11.12 -7.17
N GLY A 204 -18.14 -10.05 -7.74
CA GLY A 204 -19.49 -9.56 -7.39
C GLY A 204 -19.55 -8.69 -6.13
N LYS A 205 -18.43 -8.44 -5.44
CA LYS A 205 -18.37 -7.38 -4.41
C LYS A 205 -18.63 -6.01 -5.06
N GLN A 206 -19.10 -5.06 -4.25
CA GLN A 206 -19.33 -3.68 -4.70
C GLN A 206 -18.03 -3.05 -5.24
N PRO A 207 -18.10 -2.22 -6.30
CA PRO A 207 -16.91 -1.58 -6.89
C PRO A 207 -16.04 -0.83 -5.88
N GLU A 208 -16.65 -0.12 -4.95
CA GLU A 208 -15.94 0.60 -3.89
C GLU A 208 -15.07 -0.33 -3.03
N ILE A 209 -15.63 -1.46 -2.58
CA ILE A 209 -14.90 -2.47 -1.79
C ILE A 209 -13.76 -3.08 -2.60
N LEU A 210 -14.00 -3.35 -3.89
CA LEU A 210 -12.97 -3.85 -4.79
C LEU A 210 -11.82 -2.86 -4.88
N LEU A 211 -12.12 -1.59 -5.18
CA LEU A 211 -11.12 -0.54 -5.34
C LEU A 211 -10.37 -0.25 -4.04
N LYS A 212 -11.00 -0.32 -2.87
CA LYS A 212 -10.33 -0.05 -1.59
C LYS A 212 -9.41 -1.20 -1.14
N HIS A 213 -9.78 -2.46 -1.41
CA HIS A 213 -9.13 -3.60 -0.75
C HIS A 213 -8.65 -4.73 -1.66
N HIS A 214 -9.11 -4.83 -2.91
CA HIS A 214 -8.86 -6.01 -3.75
C HIS A 214 -8.21 -5.69 -5.10
N ILE A 215 -8.18 -4.43 -5.50
CA ILE A 215 -7.47 -3.97 -6.68
C ILE A 215 -6.06 -3.55 -6.30
N HIS A 216 -5.08 -3.97 -7.11
CA HIS A 216 -3.73 -3.45 -7.03
C HIS A 216 -3.73 -1.96 -7.38
N GLY A 217 -3.71 -1.12 -6.34
CA GLY A 217 -3.97 0.32 -6.44
C GLY A 217 -3.04 1.01 -7.44
N LYS A 218 -1.74 0.80 -7.30
CA LYS A 218 -0.72 1.36 -8.20
C LYS A 218 -0.96 1.06 -9.68
N LYS A 219 -1.23 -0.21 -10.04
CA LYS A 219 -1.47 -0.58 -11.44
C LYS A 219 -2.78 -0.02 -11.99
N PHE A 220 -3.80 0.10 -11.15
CA PHE A 220 -5.04 0.76 -11.55
C PHE A 220 -4.85 2.27 -11.73
N PHE A 221 -4.12 2.91 -10.82
CA PHE A 221 -3.78 4.33 -10.90
C PHE A 221 -3.00 4.67 -12.17
N GLU A 222 -1.95 3.91 -12.47
CA GLU A 222 -1.12 4.07 -13.67
C GLU A 222 -1.93 3.87 -14.96
N ASN A 223 -2.68 2.75 -15.06
CA ASN A 223 -3.26 2.32 -16.33
C ASN A 223 -4.68 2.84 -16.60
N VAL A 224 -5.42 3.20 -15.55
CA VAL A 224 -6.79 3.71 -15.65
C VAL A 224 -6.81 5.19 -15.34
N ILE A 225 -6.45 5.58 -14.11
CA ILE A 225 -6.60 6.97 -13.67
C ILE A 225 -5.72 7.90 -14.50
N CYS A 226 -4.42 7.63 -14.60
CA CYS A 226 -3.52 8.51 -15.34
C CYS A 226 -3.86 8.56 -16.83
N LYS A 227 -4.20 7.40 -17.41
CA LYS A 227 -4.63 7.34 -18.81
C LYS A 227 -5.89 8.17 -19.06
N GLN A 228 -6.88 8.07 -18.17
CA GLN A 228 -8.14 8.77 -18.33
C GLN A 228 -8.00 10.28 -18.07
N PHE A 229 -7.20 10.68 -17.08
CA PHE A 229 -6.86 12.08 -16.84
C PHE A 229 -6.17 12.70 -18.05
N ASN A 230 -5.26 11.97 -18.70
CA ASN A 230 -4.61 12.43 -19.92
C ASN A 230 -5.60 12.64 -21.08
N GLN A 231 -6.65 11.81 -21.16
CA GLN A 231 -7.70 11.98 -22.15
C GLN A 231 -8.61 13.18 -21.86
N TRP A 232 -8.98 13.41 -20.60
CA TRP A 232 -9.88 14.50 -20.23
C TRP A 232 -9.19 15.88 -20.16
N PHE A 233 -7.94 15.92 -19.67
CA PHE A 233 -7.26 17.15 -19.28
C PHE A 233 -5.98 17.44 -20.06
N GLY A 234 -5.64 16.58 -21.02
CA GLY A 234 -4.39 16.65 -21.77
C GLY A 234 -3.23 15.98 -21.03
N GLN A 235 -2.10 15.84 -21.71
CA GLN A 235 -0.97 15.05 -21.23
C GLN A 235 -0.38 15.62 -19.91
N GLN A 236 -0.39 14.80 -18.88
CA GLN A 236 0.20 15.03 -17.57
C GLN A 236 1.07 13.82 -17.17
N ASN A 237 2.03 14.04 -16.28
CA ASN A 237 2.76 12.94 -15.68
C ASN A 237 2.04 12.43 -14.42
N GLU A 238 2.29 11.16 -14.06
CA GLU A 238 1.67 10.51 -12.91
C GLU A 238 1.85 11.31 -11.61
N THR A 239 3.07 11.79 -11.36
CA THR A 239 3.39 12.55 -10.15
C THR A 239 2.56 13.82 -10.01
N HIS A 240 2.28 14.52 -11.12
CA HIS A 240 1.45 15.71 -11.14
C HIS A 240 -0.01 15.38 -10.81
N ILE A 241 -0.56 14.32 -11.45
CA ILE A 241 -1.93 13.86 -11.19
C ILE A 241 -2.09 13.46 -9.71
N ARG A 242 -1.16 12.63 -9.20
CA ARG A 242 -1.14 12.19 -7.80
C ARG A 242 -1.14 13.37 -6.83
N ARG A 243 -0.21 14.32 -7.02
CA ARG A 243 -0.11 15.51 -6.17
C ARG A 243 -1.35 16.39 -6.22
N ASN A 244 -1.96 16.55 -7.39
CA ASN A 244 -3.18 17.36 -7.51
C ASN A 244 -4.35 16.70 -6.78
N LEU A 245 -4.57 15.39 -6.97
CA LEU A 245 -5.62 14.66 -6.27
C LEU A 245 -5.44 14.77 -4.75
N ILE A 246 -4.23 14.53 -4.24
CA ILE A 246 -3.92 14.72 -2.81
C ILE A 246 -4.21 16.16 -2.38
N ARG A 247 -3.68 17.15 -3.10
CA ARG A 247 -3.83 18.57 -2.75
C ARG A 247 -5.30 18.98 -2.63
N TYR A 248 -6.13 18.53 -3.57
CA TYR A 248 -7.54 18.95 -3.67
C TYR A 248 -8.53 18.03 -2.94
N MET A 249 -8.05 17.00 -2.25
CA MET A 249 -8.87 16.22 -1.35
C MET A 249 -9.55 17.11 -0.31
N LYS A 250 -10.86 16.94 -0.14
CA LYS A 250 -11.70 17.84 0.69
C LYS A 250 -12.16 17.20 1.99
N GLN A 251 -12.19 15.88 2.03
CA GLN A 251 -12.69 15.11 3.17
C GLN A 251 -11.63 14.10 3.57
N LEU A 252 -11.49 13.92 4.88
CA LEU A 252 -10.67 12.84 5.40
C LEU A 252 -11.40 11.52 5.12
N PRO A 253 -10.72 10.49 4.58
CA PRO A 253 -11.32 9.17 4.45
C PRO A 253 -11.73 8.61 5.83
N ASP A 254 -12.97 8.15 5.96
CA ASP A 254 -13.53 7.66 7.24
C ASP A 254 -12.72 6.50 7.82
N ASP A 255 -12.11 5.68 6.97
CA ASP A 255 -11.29 4.53 7.35
C ASP A 255 -9.94 4.92 7.98
N ILE A 256 -9.47 6.16 7.77
CA ILE A 256 -8.26 6.69 8.42
C ILE A 256 -8.53 7.19 9.84
N LEU A 257 -9.77 7.58 10.16
CA LEU A 257 -10.14 8.19 11.44
C LEU A 257 -9.69 7.38 12.68
N PRO A 258 -9.83 6.03 12.71
CA PRO A 258 -9.38 5.24 13.87
C PRO A 258 -7.89 5.38 14.17
N ILE A 259 -7.04 5.55 13.14
CA ILE A 259 -5.59 5.73 13.33
C ILE A 259 -5.30 7.05 14.04
N PHE A 260 -6.01 8.14 13.68
CA PHE A 260 -5.83 9.43 14.34
C PHE A 260 -6.27 9.41 15.80
N GLN A 261 -7.38 8.73 16.09
CA GLN A 261 -7.84 8.53 17.46
C GLN A 261 -6.81 7.78 18.31
N GLU A 262 -6.18 6.75 17.75
CA GLU A 262 -5.20 5.92 18.46
C GLU A 262 -3.87 6.66 18.73
N ILE A 263 -3.44 7.53 17.80
CA ILE A 263 -2.22 8.35 18.01
C ILE A 263 -2.48 9.64 18.80
N GLY A 264 -3.71 9.86 19.28
CA GLY A 264 -4.05 10.95 20.19
C GLY A 264 -4.06 12.33 19.54
N LEU A 265 -4.45 12.41 18.26
CA LEU A 265 -4.73 13.65 17.55
C LEU A 265 -6.18 14.09 17.77
#